data_AF-A0A2E8B9J0-F1
#
_entry.id   AF-A0A2E8B9J0-F1
#
_cell.length_a   1.000
_cell.length_b   1.000
_cell.length_c   1.000
_cell.angle_alpha   90.00
_cell.angle_beta   90.00
_cell.angle_gamma   90.00
#
_symmetry.space_group_name_H-M   'P 1'
#
loop_
_entity.id
_entity.type
_entity.pdbx_description
1 polymer ?
#
loop_
_entity_poly.entity_id
_entity_poly.type
_entity_poly.pdbx_seq_one_letter_code
_entity_poly.pdbx_strand_id
1 'polypeptide(L)'
;MNKKIILSILIIVGIFKIDALTAAITIEEITVTARYRSENLQQVPLSISAFSSDQLDKAAIRNVDDLANFTSNMTFSSSESSRLHVPVIRGMGMIDTRGFDNNVSIFVDGAFI
;
A
#
# COMPACT_ATOMS: atom_id res chain seq x y z
N MET A 1 -54.32 -27.95 24.60
CA MET A 1 -53.74 -27.54 23.30
C MET A 1 -52.97 -26.22 23.52
N ASN A 2 -51.65 -26.06 23.53
CA ASN A 2 -50.48 -26.94 23.36
C ASN A 2 -49.28 -26.32 24.11
N LYS A 3 -49.05 -26.69 25.38
CA LYS A 3 -47.82 -26.31 26.13
C LYS A 3 -46.53 -26.81 25.45
N LYS A 4 -46.67 -27.81 24.55
CA LYS A 4 -45.58 -28.32 23.69
C LYS A 4 -45.07 -27.30 22.66
N ILE A 5 -45.91 -26.35 22.21
CA ILE A 5 -45.51 -25.33 21.20
C ILE A 5 -44.60 -24.26 21.82
N ILE A 6 -44.86 -23.86 23.07
CA ILE A 6 -44.04 -22.87 23.79
C ILE A 6 -42.68 -23.47 24.18
N LEU A 7 -42.63 -24.76 24.53
CA LEU A 7 -41.39 -25.43 24.91
C LEU A 7 -40.48 -25.74 23.70
N SER A 8 -41.05 -25.92 22.49
CA SER A 8 -40.27 -26.11 21.25
C SER A 8 -39.63 -24.81 20.73
N ILE A 9 -40.20 -23.63 21.04
CA ILE A 9 -39.62 -22.34 20.63
C ILE A 9 -38.41 -21.97 21.50
N LEU A 10 -38.38 -22.41 22.76
CA LEU A 10 -37.26 -22.14 23.66
C LEU A 10 -36.00 -22.96 23.30
N ILE A 11 -36.16 -24.12 22.65
CA ILE A 11 -35.05 -25.00 22.25
C ILE A 11 -34.38 -24.50 20.95
N ILE A 12 -35.12 -23.79 20.08
CA ILE A 12 -34.58 -23.25 18.81
C ILE A 12 -33.65 -22.05 19.05
N VAL A 13 -33.79 -21.33 20.18
CA VAL A 13 -32.91 -20.19 20.54
C VAL A 13 -31.58 -20.67 21.15
N GLY A 14 -31.50 -21.90 21.66
CA GLY A 14 -30.34 -22.42 22.39
C GLY A 14 -29.19 -23.00 21.56
N ILE A 15 -29.31 -23.07 20.22
CA ILE A 15 -28.33 -23.77 19.35
C ILE A 15 -27.64 -22.83 18.35
N PHE A 16 -27.92 -21.52 18.38
CA PHE A 16 -27.10 -20.57 17.62
C PHE A 16 -25.75 -20.38 18.33
N LYS A 17 -24.83 -21.31 18.08
CA LYS A 17 -23.41 -21.12 18.37
C LYS A 17 -22.96 -19.84 17.67
N ILE A 18 -22.60 -18.85 18.47
CA ILE A 18 -22.08 -17.53 18.02
C ILE A 18 -20.59 -17.69 17.62
N ASP A 19 -20.23 -18.80 16.98
CA ASP A 19 -18.86 -19.09 16.55
C ASP A 19 -18.45 -18.27 15.30
N ALA A 20 -19.38 -17.48 14.75
CA ALA A 20 -19.18 -16.69 13.53
C ALA A 20 -18.74 -15.23 13.77
N LEU A 21 -18.44 -14.82 15.02
CA LEU A 21 -17.95 -13.47 15.30
C LEU A 21 -16.44 -13.41 15.58
N THR A 22 -15.75 -14.56 15.65
CA THR A 22 -14.29 -14.60 15.72
C THR A 22 -13.68 -14.78 14.32
N ALA A 23 -14.14 -13.97 13.36
CA ALA A 23 -13.29 -13.67 12.22
C ALA A 23 -12.07 -12.95 12.81
N ALA A 24 -11.01 -13.72 13.09
CA ALA A 24 -9.75 -13.20 13.59
C ALA A 24 -9.38 -12.01 12.72
N ILE A 25 -9.28 -10.83 13.33
CA ILE A 25 -8.76 -9.64 12.67
C ILE A 25 -7.28 -9.94 12.42
N THR A 26 -6.99 -10.56 11.28
CA THR A 26 -5.63 -10.79 10.83
C THR A 26 -5.15 -9.46 10.26
N ILE A 27 -4.28 -8.77 11.00
CA ILE A 27 -3.60 -7.59 10.49
C ILE A 27 -2.61 -8.06 9.43
N GLU A 28 -2.75 -7.52 8.22
CA GLU A 28 -1.78 -7.77 7.15
C GLU A 28 -0.44 -7.14 7.52
N GLU A 29 0.62 -7.94 7.45
CA GLU A 29 1.97 -7.50 7.73
C GLU A 29 2.68 -7.10 6.43
N ILE A 30 3.10 -5.84 6.32
CA ILE A 30 3.82 -5.34 5.15
C ILE A 30 5.31 -5.26 5.50
N THR A 31 6.12 -6.02 4.78
CA THR A 31 7.59 -6.00 4.89
C THR A 31 8.20 -5.16 3.78
N VAL A 32 9.14 -4.28 4.12
CA VAL A 32 9.81 -3.37 3.18
C VAL A 32 11.33 -3.39 3.34
N THR A 33 12.05 -3.04 2.27
CA THR A 33 13.52 -2.97 2.24
C THR A 33 14.00 -1.52 2.07
N ALA A 34 13.48 -0.59 2.87
CA ALA A 34 13.80 0.83 2.72
C ALA A 34 15.20 1.23 3.22
N ARG A 35 15.85 0.38 4.05
CA ARG A 35 17.13 0.67 4.70
C ARG A 35 18.17 -0.44 4.49
N TYR A 36 18.11 -1.13 3.35
CA TYR A 36 18.92 -2.32 3.05
C TYR A 36 18.73 -3.48 4.05
N ARG A 37 17.63 -3.44 4.80
CA ARG A 37 17.21 -4.50 5.72
C ARG A 37 15.70 -4.67 5.60
N SER A 38 15.26 -5.92 5.74
CA SER A 38 13.85 -6.30 5.68
C SER A 38 13.20 -5.99 7.03
N GLU A 39 12.23 -5.07 7.03
CA GLU A 39 11.55 -4.61 8.25
C GLU A 39 10.05 -4.45 8.03
N ASN A 40 9.29 -4.58 9.12
CA ASN A 40 7.86 -4.26 9.13
C ASN A 40 7.66 -2.76 8.92
N LEU A 41 6.77 -2.37 7.99
CA LEU A 41 6.46 -1.00 7.62
C LEU A 41 6.10 -0.11 8.82
N GLN A 42 5.41 -0.65 9.84
CA GLN A 42 4.99 0.10 11.04
C GLN A 42 6.16 0.43 11.98
N GLN A 43 7.29 -0.28 11.87
CA GLN A 43 8.47 -0.08 12.70
C GLN A 43 9.53 0.80 12.02
N VAL A 44 9.37 1.11 10.73
CA VAL A 44 10.33 1.95 10.01
C VAL A 44 10.08 3.42 10.34
N PRO A 45 11.08 4.17 10.84
CA PRO A 45 10.93 5.59 11.16
C PRO A 45 11.03 6.48 9.91
N LEU A 46 10.42 6.07 8.80
CA LEU A 46 10.41 6.77 7.52
C LEU A 46 8.99 6.77 6.95
N SER A 47 8.64 7.83 6.24
CA SER A 47 7.38 7.90 5.49
C SER A 47 7.53 7.06 4.21
N ILE A 48 6.85 5.92 4.15
CA ILE A 48 6.92 4.98 3.03
C ILE A 48 5.50 4.71 2.53
N SER A 49 5.31 4.79 1.21
CA SER A 49 4.11 4.29 0.53
C SER A 49 4.50 3.00 -0.20
N ALA A 50 3.81 1.90 0.10
CA ALA A 50 4.03 0.60 -0.51
C ALA A 50 2.78 0.18 -1.27
N PHE A 51 2.95 -0.30 -2.50
CA PHE A 51 1.87 -0.73 -3.37
C PHE A 51 2.10 -2.20 -3.75
N SER A 52 1.10 -3.04 -3.53
CA SER A 52 1.11 -4.43 -4.01
C SER A 52 0.70 -4.51 -5.48
N SER A 53 1.04 -5.61 -6.16
CA SER A 53 0.64 -5.85 -7.56
C SER A 53 -0.87 -5.72 -7.74
N ASP A 54 -1.65 -6.37 -6.87
CA ASP A 54 -3.12 -6.29 -6.87
C ASP A 54 -3.65 -4.87 -6.75
N GLN A 55 -3.00 -4.00 -5.96
CA GLN A 55 -3.39 -2.60 -5.81
C GLN A 55 -3.12 -1.82 -7.10
N LEU A 56 -1.94 -2.01 -7.71
CA LEU A 56 -1.58 -1.38 -8.98
C LEU A 56 -2.55 -1.79 -10.10
N ASP A 57 -2.89 -3.08 -10.16
CA ASP A 57 -3.81 -3.63 -11.16
C ASP A 57 -5.23 -3.10 -10.99
N LYS A 58 -5.76 -3.07 -9.75
CA LYS A 58 -7.10 -2.54 -9.44
C LYS A 58 -7.20 -1.04 -9.71
N ALA A 59 -6.11 -0.30 -9.50
CA ALA A 59 -6.02 1.14 -9.77
C ALA A 59 -5.72 1.46 -11.24
N ALA A 60 -5.49 0.43 -12.08
CA ALA A 60 -5.09 0.56 -13.48
C ALA A 60 -3.86 1.45 -13.69
N ILE A 61 -2.90 1.43 -12.75
CA ILE A 61 -1.64 2.17 -12.82
C ILE A 61 -0.73 1.51 -13.86
N ARG A 62 -0.38 2.22 -14.93
CA ARG A 62 0.43 1.67 -16.04
C ARG A 62 1.78 2.33 -16.23
N ASN A 63 1.98 3.50 -15.64
CA ASN A 63 3.21 4.26 -15.74
C ASN A 63 3.52 4.97 -14.41
N VAL A 64 4.68 5.63 -14.35
CA VAL A 64 5.15 6.30 -13.13
C VAL A 64 4.36 7.57 -12.81
N ASP A 65 3.80 8.25 -13.81
CA ASP A 65 2.94 9.42 -13.62
C ASP A 65 1.60 9.03 -12.97
N ASP A 66 1.02 7.90 -13.38
CA ASP A 66 -0.16 7.30 -12.73
C ASP A 66 0.15 7.02 -11.26
N LEU A 67 1.31 6.42 -10.96
CA LEU A 67 1.74 6.11 -9.59
C LEU A 67 1.88 7.38 -8.72
N ALA A 68 2.40 8.47 -9.29
CA ALA A 68 2.48 9.76 -8.61
C ALA A 68 1.09 10.29 -8.21
N ASN A 69 0.04 10.05 -9.00
CA ASN A 69 -1.32 10.48 -8.65
C ASN A 69 -1.88 9.76 -7.40
N PHE A 70 -1.39 8.56 -7.09
CA PHE A 70 -1.77 7.80 -5.90
C PHE A 70 -0.82 7.98 -4.72
N THR A 71 0.30 8.68 -4.90
CA THR A 71 1.32 8.87 -3.88
C THR A 71 1.34 10.33 -3.42
N SER A 72 1.06 10.57 -2.14
CA SER A 72 1.05 11.92 -1.60
C SER A 72 2.45 12.55 -1.66
N ASN A 73 2.50 13.82 -2.09
CA ASN A 73 3.72 14.63 -2.14
C ASN A 73 4.81 14.09 -3.07
N MET A 74 4.38 13.42 -4.15
CA MET A 74 5.21 12.90 -5.21
C MET A 74 4.66 13.36 -6.55
N THR A 75 5.54 13.83 -7.43
CA THR A 75 5.23 14.15 -8.83
C THR A 75 6.38 13.69 -9.72
N PHE A 76 6.13 13.56 -11.01
CA PHE A 76 7.18 13.44 -12.01
C PHE A 76 7.24 14.72 -12.83
N SER A 77 8.45 15.26 -12.98
CA SER A 77 8.71 16.39 -13.86
C SER A 77 9.27 15.88 -15.18
N SER A 78 8.66 16.32 -16.29
CA SER A 78 9.20 16.08 -17.62
C SER A 78 10.36 17.05 -17.88
N SER A 79 11.57 16.53 -18.11
CA SER A 79 12.66 17.40 -18.60
C SER A 79 12.35 17.96 -19.99
N GLU A 80 13.08 18.99 -20.43
CA GLU A 80 12.98 19.63 -21.76
C GLU A 80 12.92 18.66 -22.95
N SER A 81 13.41 17.42 -22.79
CA SER A 81 13.37 16.39 -23.84
C SER A 81 12.15 15.46 -23.79
N SER A 82 11.28 15.54 -22.77
CA SER A 82 10.22 14.55 -22.46
C SER A 82 10.69 13.09 -22.35
N ARG A 83 12.00 12.81 -22.42
CA ARG A 83 12.58 11.46 -22.34
C ARG A 83 12.96 11.07 -20.92
N LEU A 84 13.05 12.03 -20.00
CA LEU A 84 13.43 11.79 -18.61
C LEU A 84 12.25 12.18 -17.70
N HIS A 85 11.72 11.19 -16.99
CA HIS A 85 10.75 11.39 -15.91
C HIS A 85 11.54 11.58 -14.62
N VAL A 86 11.70 12.83 -14.20
CA VAL A 86 12.46 13.17 -13.00
C VAL A 86 11.53 13.05 -11.80
N PRO A 87 11.79 12.14 -10.84
CA PRO A 87 10.97 12.05 -9.64
C PRO A 87 11.19 13.30 -8.78
N VAL A 88 10.09 13.85 -8.28
CA VAL A 88 10.07 14.96 -7.34
C VAL A 88 9.30 14.51 -6.10
N ILE A 89 9.96 14.53 -4.95
CA ILE A 89 9.35 14.15 -3.68
C ILE A 89 9.53 15.31 -2.71
N ARG A 90 8.44 15.77 -2.08
CA ARG A 90 8.49 16.93 -1.16
C ARG A 90 9.06 18.20 -1.80
N GLY A 91 8.82 18.39 -3.10
CA GLY A 91 9.37 19.51 -3.88
C GLY A 91 10.87 19.41 -4.18
N MET A 92 11.54 18.35 -3.73
CA MET A 92 12.94 18.07 -4.05
C MET A 92 12.98 17.24 -5.34
N GLY A 93 13.68 17.75 -6.36
CA GLY A 93 13.89 17.08 -7.63
C GLY A 93 15.13 17.63 -8.30
N MET A 94 15.66 16.90 -9.29
CA MET A 94 16.85 17.33 -10.00
C MET A 94 16.57 18.62 -10.80
N ILE A 95 17.37 19.67 -10.54
CA ILE A 95 17.23 20.98 -11.19
C ILE A 95 17.99 21.04 -12.53
N ASP A 96 19.11 20.32 -12.64
CA ASP A 96 19.92 20.23 -13.85
C ASP A 96 20.19 18.77 -14.22
N THR A 97 19.64 18.32 -15.34
CA THR A 97 19.81 16.95 -15.87
C THR A 97 21.22 16.66 -16.37
N ARG A 98 22.13 17.65 -16.36
CA ARG A 98 23.54 17.51 -16.77
C ARG A 98 24.46 17.23 -15.59
N GLY A 99 24.00 17.49 -14.36
CA GLY A 99 24.70 17.14 -13.13
C GLY A 99 24.37 15.72 -12.68
N PHE A 100 25.31 15.04 -12.03
CA PHE A 100 25.06 13.73 -11.41
C PHE A 100 24.41 13.86 -10.00
N ASP A 101 24.06 15.08 -9.59
CA ASP A 101 23.51 15.39 -8.26
C ASP A 101 22.00 15.15 -8.24
N ASN A 102 21.61 13.89 -8.05
CA ASN A 102 20.20 13.52 -7.88
C ASN A 102 19.75 13.71 -6.42
N ASN A 103 18.80 14.61 -6.18
CA ASN A 103 18.16 14.75 -4.86
C ASN A 103 17.20 13.58 -4.55
N VAL A 104 16.66 12.95 -5.59
CA VAL A 104 15.75 11.81 -5.51
C VAL A 104 16.20 10.77 -6.53
N SER A 105 16.27 9.52 -6.11
CA SER A 105 16.81 8.41 -6.90
C SER A 105 15.78 7.30 -7.05
N ILE A 106 15.82 6.61 -8.18
CA ILE A 106 15.01 5.42 -8.44
C ILE A 106 15.91 4.19 -8.29
N PHE A 107 15.38 3.17 -7.62
CA PHE A 107 16.06 1.90 -7.44
C PHE A 107 15.18 0.77 -7.97
N VAL A 108 15.80 -0.17 -8.68
CA VAL A 108 15.16 -1.42 -9.13
C VAL A 108 15.96 -2.56 -8.52
N ASP A 109 15.31 -3.39 -7.71
CA ASP A 109 15.95 -4.49 -6.96
C ASP A 109 17.19 -4.07 -6.15
N GLY A 110 17.18 -2.81 -5.66
CA GLY A 110 18.28 -2.22 -4.90
C GLY A 110 19.42 -1.65 -5.75
N ALA A 111 19.38 -1.77 -7.08
CA ALA A 111 20.32 -1.13 -7.99
C ALA A 111 19.81 0.26 -8.42
N PHE A 112 20.72 1.24 -8.46
CA PHE A 112 20.44 2.58 -8.97
C PHE A 112 20.31 2.57 -10.50
N ILE A 113 19.32 3.30 -11.04
CA ILE A 113 19.05 3.41 -12.49
C ILE A 113 19.06 4.85 -12.99
#